data_AF-A0A7S1E224-F1
#
_entry.id   AF-A0A7S1E224-F1
#
_cell.length_a   1.000
_cell.length_b   1.000
_cell.length_c   1.000
_cell.angle_alpha   90.00
_cell.angle_beta   90.00
_cell.angle_gamma   90.00
#
_symmetry.space_group_name_H-M   'P 1'
#
loop_
_entity.id
_entity.type
_entity.pdbx_description
1 polymer ?
#
loop_
_entity_poly.entity_id
_entity_poly.type
_entity_poly.pdbx_seq_one_letter_code
_entity_poly.pdbx_strand_id
1 'polypeptide(L)'
;EYATGDGIVNFENFGNAVMSVLIAMLQQDYEGLMTSTMQATAAVTCLFFVVVIVVGGLFLMNYSTAVMLLAYDQVRKEHEAQDTDATAAQATTALLLQLGMEQASTLREEERERHSQSGSEPAESPRSNDGKGSPKQQTQRSPKWS
;
A
#
# COMPACT_ATOMS: atom_id res chain seq x y z
N GLU A 1 41.40 -12.53 -24.38
CA GLU A 1 42.24 -11.36 -24.07
C GLU A 1 41.39 -10.38 -23.29
N TYR A 2 41.39 -10.47 -21.96
CA TYR A 2 40.64 -9.55 -21.10
C TYR A 2 41.57 -8.38 -20.79
N ALA A 3 41.74 -7.51 -21.79
CA ALA A 3 42.55 -6.31 -21.68
C ALA A 3 41.82 -5.30 -20.79
N THR A 4 42.32 -5.15 -19.56
CA THR A 4 42.73 -3.87 -18.98
C THR A 4 41.93 -2.63 -19.42
N GLY A 5 40.78 -2.44 -18.81
CA GLY A 5 40.20 -1.12 -18.48
C GLY A 5 39.54 -1.35 -17.14
N ASP A 6 40.08 -0.90 -16.01
CA ASP A 6 40.24 0.50 -15.68
C ASP A 6 41.32 0.63 -14.61
N GLY A 7 42.06 1.75 -14.62
CA GLY A 7 42.98 2.13 -13.54
C GLY A 7 42.29 2.45 -12.20
N ILE A 8 41.15 1.81 -11.92
CA ILE A 8 40.35 1.88 -10.70
C ILE A 8 40.43 0.55 -9.91
N VAL A 9 40.54 -0.59 -10.61
CA VAL A 9 40.58 -1.93 -9.99
C VAL A 9 42.04 -2.40 -9.85
N ASN A 10 42.78 -1.70 -9.01
CA ASN A 10 44.20 -1.93 -8.77
C ASN A 10 44.58 -1.60 -7.32
N PHE A 11 45.63 -2.25 -6.80
CA PHE A 11 46.10 -2.08 -5.43
C PHE A 11 47.25 -1.06 -5.28
N GLU A 12 47.52 -0.25 -6.31
CA GLU A 12 48.69 0.64 -6.34
C GLU A 12 48.51 1.92 -5.50
N ASN A 13 47.28 2.38 -5.30
CA ASN A 13 46.96 3.52 -4.46
C ASN A 13 45.81 3.19 -3.51
N PHE A 14 45.77 3.83 -2.34
CA PHE A 14 44.81 3.50 -1.29
C PHE A 14 43.34 3.55 -1.74
N GLY A 15 42.95 4.58 -2.51
CA GLY A 15 41.58 4.72 -3.00
C GLY A 15 41.15 3.57 -3.91
N ASN A 16 42.03 3.13 -4.80
CA ASN A 16 41.77 2.04 -5.75
C ASN A 16 41.78 0.68 -5.03
N ALA A 17 42.63 0.52 -4.01
CA ALA A 17 42.63 -0.66 -3.16
C ALA A 17 41.31 -0.80 -2.38
N VAL A 18 40.82 0.30 -1.80
CA VAL A 18 39.52 0.32 -1.10
C VAL A 18 38.39 -0.01 -2.07
N MET A 19 38.36 0.60 -3.25
CA MET A 19 37.36 0.26 -4.27
C MET A 19 37.44 -1.20 -4.69
N SER A 20 38.64 -1.75 -4.91
CA SER A 20 38.84 -3.16 -5.25
C SER A 20 38.32 -4.10 -4.15
N VAL A 21 38.54 -3.76 -2.88
CA VAL A 21 38.00 -4.52 -1.73
C VAL A 21 36.48 -4.38 -1.65
N LEU A 22 35.92 -3.18 -1.88
CA LEU A 22 34.48 -2.96 -1.89
C LEU A 22 33.78 -3.75 -3.00
N ILE A 23 34.34 -3.74 -4.21
CA ILE A 23 33.88 -4.52 -5.36
C ILE A 23 33.89 -6.02 -5.03
N ALA A 24 34.97 -6.51 -4.41
CA ALA A 24 35.05 -7.88 -3.92
C ALA A 24 34.02 -8.19 -2.82
N MET A 25 33.79 -7.27 -1.86
CA MET A 25 32.76 -7.43 -0.82
C MET A 25 31.34 -7.48 -1.40
N LEU A 26 31.07 -6.70 -2.44
CA LEU A 26 29.79 -6.66 -3.16
C LEU A 26 29.64 -7.81 -4.18
N GLN A 27 30.63 -8.69 -4.29
CA GLN A 27 30.66 -9.81 -5.24
C GLN A 27 30.44 -9.38 -6.70
N GLN A 28 30.84 -8.16 -7.05
CA GLN A 28 30.76 -7.64 -8.42
C GLN A 28 32.09 -7.90 -9.11
N ASP A 29 32.08 -8.57 -10.28
CA ASP A 29 33.25 -8.75 -11.16
C ASP A 29 34.59 -9.12 -10.45
N TYR A 30 34.49 -9.92 -9.37
CA TYR A 30 35.62 -10.18 -8.48
C TYR A 30 36.57 -11.28 -8.99
N GLU A 31 36.14 -12.07 -9.97
CA GLU A 31 36.88 -13.24 -10.50
C GLU A 31 38.20 -12.81 -11.18
N GLY A 32 38.15 -11.75 -11.99
CA GLY A 32 39.33 -11.18 -12.64
C GLY A 32 40.31 -10.56 -11.63
N LEU A 33 39.79 -9.91 -10.59
CA LEU A 33 40.58 -9.32 -9.50
C LEU A 33 41.26 -10.40 -8.65
N MET A 34 40.52 -11.46 -8.30
CA MET A 34 41.04 -12.59 -7.53
C MET A 34 42.17 -13.29 -8.30
N THR A 35 41.97 -13.55 -9.59
CA THR A 35 42.97 -14.21 -10.44
C THR A 35 44.24 -13.37 -10.58
N SER A 36 44.10 -12.06 -10.81
CA SER A 36 45.23 -11.12 -10.92
C SER A 36 46.02 -11.03 -9.61
N THR A 37 45.33 -11.04 -8.47
CA THR A 37 45.95 -10.99 -7.14
C THR A 37 46.63 -12.31 -6.77
N MET A 38 46.02 -13.45 -7.09
CA MET A 38 46.60 -14.78 -6.86
C MET A 38 47.86 -15.03 -7.69
N GLN A 39 47.94 -14.52 -8.91
CA GLN A 39 49.17 -14.59 -9.71
C GLN A 39 50.31 -13.78 -9.08
N ALA A 40 49.99 -12.64 -8.45
CA ALA A 40 51.00 -11.73 -7.90
C ALA A 40 51.46 -12.12 -6.48
N THR A 41 50.59 -12.70 -5.65
CA THR A 41 50.91 -13.08 -4.27
C THR A 41 50.19 -14.38 -3.94
N ALA A 42 50.95 -15.45 -3.69
CA ALA A 42 50.45 -16.81 -3.47
C ALA A 42 49.50 -16.96 -2.27
N ALA A 43 48.83 -18.13 -2.18
CA ALA A 43 48.00 -18.76 -1.13
C ALA A 43 47.40 -17.93 0.03
N VAL A 44 48.18 -17.06 0.68
CA VAL A 44 47.73 -16.18 1.78
C VAL A 44 46.64 -15.21 1.31
N THR A 45 46.71 -14.74 0.06
CA THR A 45 45.69 -13.89 -0.56
C THR A 45 44.35 -14.61 -0.72
N CYS A 46 44.34 -15.92 -0.97
CA CYS A 46 43.09 -16.69 -1.02
C CYS A 46 42.35 -16.64 0.33
N LEU A 47 43.08 -16.79 1.43
CA LEU A 47 42.49 -16.75 2.77
C LEU A 47 41.95 -15.35 3.10
N PHE A 48 42.66 -14.30 2.67
CA PHE A 48 42.16 -12.92 2.76
C PHE A 48 40.83 -12.74 2.01
N PHE A 49 40.72 -13.20 0.75
CA PHE A 49 39.48 -13.11 -0.01
C PHE A 49 38.34 -13.87 0.66
N VAL A 50 38.57 -15.10 1.14
CA VAL A 50 37.54 -15.87 1.84
C VAL A 50 37.02 -15.11 3.07
N VAL A 51 37.92 -14.52 3.87
CA VAL A 51 37.53 -13.72 5.03
C VAL A 51 36.74 -12.47 4.61
N VAL A 52 37.17 -11.75 3.57
CA VAL A 52 36.47 -10.55 3.07
C VAL A 52 35.09 -10.88 2.53
N ILE A 53 34.93 -12.00 1.83
CA ILE A 53 33.64 -12.45 1.29
C ILE A 53 32.69 -12.85 2.42
N VAL A 54 33.17 -13.62 3.39
CA VAL A 54 32.34 -14.08 4.51
C VAL A 54 32.00 -12.91 5.43
N VAL A 55 33.01 -12.21 5.94
CA VAL A 55 32.82 -11.15 6.93
C VAL A 55 32.18 -9.93 6.27
N GLY A 56 32.73 -9.46 5.14
CA GLY A 56 32.17 -8.33 4.40
C GLY A 56 30.77 -8.61 3.87
N GLY A 57 30.51 -9.83 3.39
CA GLY A 57 29.18 -10.26 2.94
C GLY A 57 28.16 -10.28 4.08
N LEU A 58 28.51 -10.80 5.26
CA LEU A 58 27.62 -10.79 6.43
C LEU A 58 27.31 -9.36 6.90
N PHE A 59 28.32 -8.47 6.90
CA PHE A 59 28.10 -7.06 7.25
C PHE A 59 27.21 -6.35 6.23
N LEU A 60 27.45 -6.55 4.93
CA LEU A 60 26.64 -5.94 3.87
C LEU A 60 25.20 -6.49 3.85
N MET A 61 25.03 -7.79 4.07
CA MET A 61 23.71 -8.40 4.18
C MET A 61 22.96 -7.89 5.41
N ASN A 62 23.63 -7.79 6.56
CA ASN A 62 23.00 -7.26 7.77
C ASN A 62 22.67 -5.76 7.64
N TYR A 63 23.54 -5.00 6.99
CA TYR A 63 23.30 -3.58 6.70
C TYR A 63 22.12 -3.40 5.72
N SER A 64 22.09 -4.16 4.63
CA SER A 64 20.99 -4.16 3.65
C SER A 64 19.67 -4.62 4.28
N THR A 65 19.71 -5.65 5.12
CA THR A 65 18.54 -6.15 5.86
C THR A 65 18.01 -5.09 6.81
N ALA A 66 18.89 -4.40 7.55
CA ALA A 66 18.48 -3.33 8.46
C ALA A 66 17.77 -2.20 7.71
N VAL A 67 18.31 -1.74 6.57
CA VAL A 67 17.65 -0.68 5.80
C VAL A 67 16.33 -1.15 5.17
N MET A 68 16.23 -2.40 4.70
CA MET A 68 14.95 -2.95 4.25
C MET A 68 13.93 -3.03 5.38
N LEU A 69 14.35 -3.40 6.60
CA LEU A 69 13.49 -3.41 7.78
C LEU A 69 13.02 -2.00 8.15
N LEU A 70 13.91 -1.01 8.09
CA LEU A 70 13.55 0.40 8.32
C LEU A 70 12.54 0.88 7.28
N ALA A 71 12.74 0.55 6.00
CA ALA A 71 11.80 0.88 4.94
C ALA A 71 10.45 0.15 5.10
N TYR A 72 10.48 -1.12 5.51
CA TYR A 72 9.29 -1.92 5.78
C TYR A 72 8.48 -1.37 6.96
N ASP A 73 9.15 -0.99 8.06
CA ASP A 73 8.50 -0.38 9.22
C ASP A 73 7.85 0.97 8.85
N GLN A 74 8.52 1.78 8.03
CA GLN A 74 7.97 3.02 7.52
C GLN A 74 6.70 2.80 6.69
N VAL A 75 6.73 1.89 5.72
CA VAL A 75 5.57 1.56 4.88
C VAL A 75 4.43 0.98 5.70
N ARG A 76 4.73 0.14 6.70
CA ARG A 76 3.71 -0.39 7.60
C ARG A 76 3.02 0.67 8.43
N LYS A 77 3.78 1.59 9.03
CA LYS A 77 3.22 2.69 9.82
C LYS A 77 2.30 3.59 9.01
N GLU A 78 2.65 3.86 7.76
CA GLU A 78 1.81 4.64 6.84
C GLU A 78 0.52 3.91 6.50
N HIS A 79 0.58 2.61 6.23
CA HIS A 79 -0.61 1.80 5.93
C HIS A 79 -1.52 1.64 7.15
N GLU A 80 -0.95 1.41 8.33
CA GLU A 80 -1.72 1.24 9.57
C GLU A 80 -2.38 2.55 10.01
N ALA A 81 -1.74 3.70 9.78
CA ALA A 81 -2.36 5.01 9.96
C ALA A 81 -3.54 5.24 9.00
N GLN A 82 -3.42 4.78 7.76
CA GLN A 82 -4.50 4.90 6.77
C GLN A 82 -5.68 3.98 7.09
N ASP A 83 -5.42 2.74 7.50
CA ASP A 83 -6.46 1.78 7.87
C ASP A 83 -7.20 2.20 9.14
N THR A 84 -6.49 2.75 10.13
CA THR A 84 -7.12 3.24 11.37
C THR A 84 -8.03 4.44 11.13
N ASP A 85 -7.60 5.40 10.30
CA ASP A 85 -8.41 6.56 9.96
C ASP A 85 -9.63 6.19 9.08
N ALA A 86 -9.45 5.25 8.14
CA ALA A 86 -10.55 4.71 7.34
C ALA A 86 -11.59 3.99 8.22
N THR A 87 -11.15 3.23 9.22
CA THR A 87 -12.05 2.52 10.14
C THR A 87 -12.78 3.49 11.06
N ALA A 88 -12.10 4.52 11.57
CA ALA A 88 -12.71 5.57 12.38
C ALA A 88 -13.75 6.39 11.60
N ALA A 89 -13.44 6.73 10.34
CA ALA A 89 -14.38 7.40 9.45
C ALA A 89 -15.62 6.53 9.17
N GLN A 90 -15.43 5.23 8.89
CA GLN A 90 -16.55 4.30 8.70
C GLN A 90 -17.43 4.17 9.95
N ALA A 91 -16.83 4.05 11.14
CA ALA A 91 -17.57 3.98 12.39
C ALA A 91 -18.40 5.25 12.66
N THR A 92 -17.82 6.42 12.37
CA THR A 92 -18.51 7.72 12.53
C THR A 92 -19.69 7.83 11.56
N THR A 93 -19.51 7.42 10.31
CA THR A 93 -20.57 7.43 9.29
C THR A 93 -21.72 6.49 9.67
N ALA A 94 -21.40 5.28 10.17
CA ALA A 94 -22.39 4.29 10.59
C ALA A 94 -23.24 4.81 11.76
N LEU A 95 -22.61 5.44 12.76
CA LEU A 95 -23.31 6.01 13.92
C LEU A 95 -24.25 7.16 13.51
N LEU A 96 -23.81 8.03 12.60
CA LEU A 96 -24.62 9.15 12.09
C LEU A 96 -25.86 8.65 11.33
N LEU A 97 -25.71 7.60 10.53
CA LEU A 97 -26.84 6.96 9.85
C LEU A 97 -27.86 6.40 10.85
N GLN A 98 -27.38 5.78 11.93
CA GLN A 98 -28.22 5.16 12.96
C GLN A 98 -29.03 6.20 13.73
N LEU A 99 -28.40 7.32 14.11
CA LEU A 99 -29.09 8.48 14.70
C LEU A 99 -30.13 9.08 13.75
N GLY A 100 -29.82 9.20 12.46
CA GLY A 100 -30.76 9.71 11.45
C GLY A 100 -32.00 8.82 11.30
N MET A 101 -31.82 7.49 11.36
CA MET A 101 -32.93 6.54 11.35
C MET A 101 -33.81 6.66 12.60
N GLU A 102 -33.21 6.82 13.77
CA GLU A 102 -33.94 6.98 15.04
C GLU A 102 -34.78 8.27 15.03
N GLN A 103 -34.20 9.40 14.61
CA GLN A 103 -34.96 10.65 14.47
C GLN A 103 -36.07 10.57 13.41
N ALA A 104 -35.85 9.85 12.32
CA ALA A 104 -36.89 9.63 11.32
C ALA A 104 -38.04 8.75 11.86
N SER A 105 -37.76 7.81 12.76
CA SER A 105 -38.81 7.01 13.42
C SER A 105 -39.63 7.83 14.41
N THR A 106 -38.99 8.64 15.26
CA THR A 106 -39.71 9.47 16.25
C THR A 106 -40.57 10.53 15.58
N LEU A 107 -40.07 11.18 14.53
CA LEU A 107 -40.85 12.16 13.75
C LEU A 107 -42.04 11.52 13.03
N ARG A 108 -41.88 10.30 12.49
CA ARG A 108 -42.98 9.55 11.87
C ARG A 108 -44.03 9.15 12.90
N GLU A 109 -43.62 8.81 14.11
CA GLU A 109 -44.54 8.52 15.21
C GLU A 109 -45.29 9.80 15.65
N GLU A 110 -44.59 10.92 15.82
CA GLU A 110 -45.23 12.22 16.10
C GLU A 110 -46.21 12.66 15.00
N GLU A 111 -45.86 12.50 13.72
CA GLU A 111 -46.77 12.78 12.60
C GLU A 111 -48.01 11.87 12.63
N ARG A 112 -47.82 10.58 12.97
CA ARG A 112 -48.91 9.62 13.05
C ARG A 112 -49.85 9.90 14.23
N GLU A 113 -49.31 10.37 15.36
CA GLU A 113 -50.10 10.83 16.50
C GLU A 113 -50.85 12.13 16.19
N ARG A 114 -50.24 13.08 15.48
CA ARG A 114 -50.93 14.29 15.00
C ARG A 114 -52.06 13.97 14.03
N HIS A 115 -51.87 13.01 13.12
CA HIS A 115 -52.94 12.55 12.22
C HIS A 115 -54.06 11.82 12.97
N SER A 116 -53.74 11.08 14.03
CA SER A 116 -54.74 10.44 14.89
C SER A 116 -55.57 11.44 15.70
N GLN A 117 -55.01 12.61 16.04
CA GLN A 117 -55.75 13.68 16.73
C GLN A 117 -56.56 14.58 15.78
N SER A 118 -56.21 14.62 14.49
CA SER A 118 -56.91 15.43 13.48
C SER A 118 -58.02 14.67 12.73
N GLY A 119 -58.16 13.36 12.93
CA GLY A 119 -59.11 12.49 12.22
C GLY A 119 -60.35 12.13 13.04
N SER A 120 -61.24 13.09 13.31
CA SER A 120 -62.58 12.81 13.84
C SER A 120 -63.66 13.59 13.09
N GLU A 121 -63.96 13.18 11.84
CA GLU A 121 -65.21 13.51 11.15
C GLU A 121 -65.61 12.32 10.24
N PRO A 122 -66.85 11.78 10.32
CA PRO A 122 -67.28 10.66 9.48
C PRO A 122 -68.18 11.13 8.33
N ALA A 123 -67.85 10.77 7.09
CA ALA A 123 -68.80 10.77 5.96
C ALA A 123 -68.28 9.79 4.89
N GLU A 124 -68.82 8.58 4.84
CA GLU A 124 -69.95 8.16 4.00
C GLU A 124 -69.51 7.77 2.58
N SER A 125 -69.81 6.53 2.22
CA SER A 125 -69.56 5.95 0.90
C SER A 125 -70.59 6.48 -0.11
N PRO A 126 -70.21 6.62 -1.39
CA PRO A 126 -71.08 6.04 -2.40
C PRO A 126 -70.34 5.25 -3.48
N ARG A 127 -70.97 4.14 -3.86
CA ARG A 127 -70.76 3.42 -5.12
C ARG A 127 -71.01 4.36 -6.32
N SER A 128 -70.23 4.16 -7.39
CA SER A 128 -70.68 3.75 -8.73
C SER A 128 -70.02 4.51 -9.90
N ASN A 129 -69.39 3.71 -10.75
CA ASN A 129 -69.44 3.70 -12.22
C ASN A 129 -68.58 4.63 -13.11
N ASP A 130 -67.91 3.94 -14.04
CA ASP A 130 -67.55 4.26 -15.44
C ASP A 130 -66.83 5.57 -15.82
N GLY A 131 -65.69 5.44 -16.52
CA GLY A 131 -65.09 6.57 -17.23
C GLY A 131 -63.65 6.41 -17.75
N LYS A 132 -63.45 5.52 -18.73
CA LYS A 132 -62.52 5.63 -19.89
C LYS A 132 -61.42 6.72 -19.88
N GLY A 133 -60.14 6.32 -19.98
CA GLY A 133 -59.07 7.19 -20.48
C GLY A 133 -57.63 6.76 -20.18
N SER A 134 -57.04 5.87 -21.00
CA SER A 134 -55.59 5.92 -21.30
C SER A 134 -55.37 7.05 -22.33
N PRO A 135 -54.15 7.62 -22.59
CA PRO A 135 -52.81 7.05 -22.38
C PRO A 135 -51.67 8.05 -22.00
N LYS A 136 -50.48 7.53 -21.61
CA LYS A 136 -49.18 7.65 -22.32
C LYS A 136 -47.97 7.41 -21.41
N GLN A 137 -47.01 6.71 -22.01
CA GLN A 137 -45.71 6.30 -21.50
C GLN A 137 -44.76 7.49 -21.32
N GLN A 138 -43.88 7.43 -20.31
CA GLN A 138 -42.55 8.02 -20.43
C GLN A 138 -41.52 7.18 -19.66
N THR A 139 -40.99 6.18 -20.36
CA THR A 139 -39.67 5.60 -20.11
C THR A 139 -38.60 6.68 -20.33
N GLN A 140 -37.71 6.91 -19.36
CA GLN A 140 -36.34 7.38 -19.61
C GLN A 140 -35.49 7.02 -18.38
N ARG A 141 -34.69 5.95 -18.46
CA ARG A 141 -33.29 5.83 -18.99
C ARG A 141 -32.28 5.90 -17.83
N SER A 142 -31.70 4.74 -17.56
CA SER A 142 -30.51 4.50 -16.73
C SER A 142 -29.26 5.22 -17.27
N PRO A 143 -28.37 5.76 -16.42
CA PRO A 143 -27.08 6.26 -16.87
C PRO A 143 -26.08 5.10 -17.07
N LYS A 144 -25.52 5.01 -18.28
CA LYS A 144 -24.30 4.25 -18.57
C LYS A 144 -23.10 5.17 -18.29
N TRP A 145 -22.12 4.68 -17.53
CA TRP A 145 -20.81 5.33 -17.40
C TRP A 145 -19.85 4.66 -18.39
N SER A 146 -19.06 5.48 -19.08
CA SER A 146 -17.84 5.12 -19.82
C SER A 146 -16.69 5.90 -19.21
#